data_AF-A0A3M3JM26-F1
#
_entry.id   AF-A0A3M3JM26-F1
#
_cell.length_a   1.000
_cell.length_b   1.000
_cell.length_c   1.000
_cell.angle_alpha   90.00
_cell.angle_beta   90.00
_cell.angle_gamma   90.00
#
_symmetry.space_group_name_H-M   'P 1'
#
loop_
_entity.id
_entity.type
_entity.pdbx_description
1 polymer ?
#
loop_
_entity_poly.entity_id
_entity_poly.type
_entity_poly.pdbx_seq_one_letter_code
_entity_poly.pdbx_strand_id
1 'polypeptide(L)'
;TLYSVSTIYHSVQGRPKSIMQKVDHFSIYLMIAGSYTPFCLVTLHGPWGWTLFGIVWGLALIGILQEIKPRSEARIMSIVIYALMGWIVLVAVKPLIAALGTAGFIWLAGGGVLYTVGILFFAYDQIRHFHGIWHLFVIGGSLMHFVAICFYVL
;
A
#
# COMPACT_ATOMS: atom_id res chain seq x y z
N THR A 1 18.71 -26.72 -13.20
CA THR A 1 18.60 -25.28 -13.54
C THR A 1 18.42 -24.40 -12.31
N LEU A 2 17.61 -24.78 -11.31
CA LEU A 2 17.48 -24.08 -10.00
C LEU A 2 18.83 -23.88 -9.25
N TYR A 3 19.74 -24.85 -9.32
CA TYR A 3 21.04 -24.75 -8.65
C TYR A 3 22.02 -23.79 -9.34
N SER A 4 21.94 -23.63 -10.67
CA SER A 4 22.77 -22.66 -11.41
C SER A 4 22.39 -21.22 -11.08
N VAL A 5 21.10 -20.96 -10.82
CA VAL A 5 20.61 -19.66 -10.37
C VAL A 5 21.09 -19.37 -8.95
N SER A 6 21.14 -20.39 -8.07
CA SER A 6 21.61 -20.23 -6.68
C SER A 6 23.11 -19.89 -6.59
N THR A 7 23.96 -20.50 -7.43
CA THR A 7 25.41 -20.21 -7.44
C THR A 7 25.74 -18.83 -8.00
N ILE A 8 25.00 -18.36 -9.01
CA ILE A 8 25.20 -17.00 -9.57
C ILE A 8 24.66 -15.93 -8.61
N TYR A 9 23.58 -16.21 -7.88
CA TYR A 9 23.01 -15.30 -6.88
C TYR A 9 23.95 -15.00 -5.71
N HIS A 10 24.76 -15.97 -5.27
CA HIS A 10 25.71 -15.79 -4.17
C HIS A 10 27.04 -15.14 -4.60
N SER A 11 27.32 -15.07 -5.91
CA SER A 11 28.56 -14.51 -6.44
C SER A 11 28.52 -12.99 -6.67
N VAL A 12 27.37 -12.33 -6.53
CA VAL A 12 27.25 -10.88 -6.80
C VAL A 12 26.98 -10.10 -5.52
N GLN A 13 28.07 -9.77 -4.83
CA GLN A 13 28.10 -8.64 -3.91
C GLN A 13 27.89 -7.34 -4.71
N GLY A 14 26.86 -6.57 -4.33
CA GLY A 14 26.69 -5.18 -4.74
C GLY A 14 25.84 -4.96 -6.00
N ARG A 15 24.93 -3.96 -5.89
CA ARG A 15 24.01 -3.39 -6.90
C ARG A 15 22.57 -3.94 -7.09
N PRO A 16 22.14 -5.16 -6.69
CA PRO A 16 20.71 -5.55 -6.86
C PRO A 16 19.79 -5.07 -5.73
N LYS A 17 20.34 -4.56 -4.62
CA LYS A 17 19.53 -4.09 -3.46
C LYS A 17 18.63 -2.90 -3.78
N SER A 18 19.11 -1.97 -4.61
CA SER A 18 18.34 -0.77 -4.97
C SER A 18 17.19 -1.08 -5.92
N ILE A 19 17.39 -2.00 -6.87
CA ILE A 19 16.33 -2.42 -7.81
C ILE A 19 15.27 -3.23 -7.05
N MET A 20 15.68 -4.16 -6.19
CA MET A 20 14.74 -4.95 -5.40
C MET A 20 13.89 -4.09 -4.46
N GLN A 21 14.48 -3.04 -3.89
CA GLN A 21 13.74 -2.06 -3.08
C GLN A 21 12.76 -1.22 -3.90
N LYS A 22 13.10 -0.85 -5.15
CA LYS A 22 12.17 -0.13 -6.03
C LYS A 22 10.98 -0.99 -6.43
N VAL A 23 11.22 -2.27 -6.74
CA VAL A 23 10.16 -3.24 -7.03
C VAL A 23 9.24 -3.40 -5.83
N ASP A 24 9.81 -3.51 -4.62
CA ASP A 24 9.03 -3.57 -3.40
C ASP A 24 8.14 -2.33 -3.20
N HIS A 25 8.66 -1.14 -3.52
CA HIS A 25 7.87 0.09 -3.49
C HIS A 25 6.69 0.08 -4.45
N PHE A 26 6.91 -0.36 -5.69
CA PHE A 26 5.84 -0.51 -6.68
C PHE A 26 4.75 -1.48 -6.21
N SER A 27 5.15 -2.59 -5.59
CA SER A 27 4.22 -3.56 -5.03
C SER A 27 3.33 -2.98 -3.95
N ILE A 28 3.81 -2.06 -3.11
CA ILE A 28 2.97 -1.39 -2.10
C ILE A 28 1.93 -0.49 -2.77
N TYR A 29 2.31 0.36 -3.73
CA TYR A 29 1.37 1.24 -4.44
C TYR A 29 0.26 0.43 -5.10
N LEU A 30 0.64 -0.66 -5.78
CA LEU A 30 -0.30 -1.58 -6.42
C LEU A 30 -1.16 -2.32 -5.40
N MET A 31 -0.61 -2.75 -4.26
CA MET A 31 -1.35 -3.43 -3.21
C MET A 31 -2.39 -2.51 -2.57
N ILE A 32 -2.03 -1.25 -2.28
CA ILE A 32 -2.99 -0.26 -1.77
C ILE A 32 -4.08 -0.04 -2.82
N ALA A 33 -3.74 0.28 -4.07
CA ALA A 33 -4.73 0.50 -5.13
C ALA A 33 -5.63 -0.72 -5.36
N GLY A 34 -5.06 -1.93 -5.33
CA GLY A 34 -5.78 -3.19 -5.44
C GLY A 34 -6.75 -3.42 -4.27
N SER A 35 -6.36 -3.05 -3.05
CA SER A 35 -7.22 -3.15 -1.87
C SER A 35 -8.46 -2.26 -1.99
N TYR A 36 -8.34 -1.08 -2.59
CA TYR A 36 -9.47 -0.15 -2.79
C TYR A 36 -10.40 -0.55 -3.94
N THR A 37 -9.89 -1.28 -4.93
CA THR A 37 -10.64 -1.66 -6.13
C THR A 37 -11.98 -2.36 -5.82
N PRO A 38 -12.07 -3.39 -4.96
CA PRO A 38 -13.36 -4.01 -4.61
C PRO A 38 -14.27 -3.05 -3.83
N PHE A 39 -13.75 -2.23 -2.92
CA PHE A 39 -14.58 -1.25 -2.20
C PHE A 39 -15.19 -0.21 -3.14
N CYS A 40 -14.41 0.26 -4.12
CA CYS A 40 -14.86 1.25 -5.10
C CYS A 40 -15.84 0.65 -6.12
N LEU A 41 -15.52 -0.51 -6.67
CA LEU A 41 -16.28 -1.11 -7.78
C LEU A 41 -17.45 -1.98 -7.32
N VAL A 42 -17.40 -2.58 -6.13
CA VAL A 42 -18.45 -3.48 -5.63
C VAL A 42 -19.30 -2.81 -4.55
N THR A 43 -18.68 -2.11 -3.61
CA THR A 43 -19.41 -1.56 -2.46
C THR A 43 -20.04 -0.18 -2.75
N LEU A 44 -19.27 0.72 -3.37
CA LEU A 44 -19.66 2.12 -3.55
C LEU A 44 -20.41 2.43 -4.86
N HIS A 45 -20.73 1.41 -5.66
CA HIS A 45 -21.37 1.47 -6.98
C HIS A 45 -21.80 2.87 -7.48
N GLY A 46 -21.31 3.28 -8.65
CA GLY A 46 -21.71 4.54 -9.29
C GLY A 46 -20.61 5.62 -9.27
N PRO A 47 -20.98 6.92 -9.36
CA PRO A 47 -20.03 8.02 -9.58
C PRO A 47 -18.96 8.13 -8.51
N TRP A 48 -19.32 7.87 -7.25
CA TRP A 48 -18.39 7.90 -6.11
C TRP A 48 -17.32 6.80 -6.22
N GLY A 49 -17.73 5.57 -6.52
CA GLY A 49 -16.82 4.44 -6.72
C GLY A 49 -15.80 4.71 -7.82
N TRP A 50 -16.24 5.18 -8.99
CA TRP A 50 -15.37 5.51 -10.11
C TRP A 50 -14.42 6.68 -9.82
N THR A 51 -14.88 7.69 -9.08
CA THR A 51 -14.06 8.85 -8.72
C THR A 51 -12.95 8.45 -7.74
N LEU A 52 -13.28 7.70 -6.68
CA LEU A 52 -12.29 7.17 -5.74
C LEU A 52 -11.31 6.21 -6.42
N PHE A 53 -11.81 5.32 -7.27
CA PHE A 53 -10.97 4.42 -8.06
C PHE A 53 -9.96 5.20 -8.90
N GLY A 54 -10.42 6.20 -9.67
CA GLY A 54 -9.57 7.04 -10.51
C GLY A 54 -8.52 7.82 -9.72
N ILE A 55 -8.89 8.39 -8.56
CA ILE A 55 -7.93 9.13 -7.73
C ILE A 55 -6.90 8.19 -7.12
N VAL A 56 -7.32 7.05 -6.54
CA VAL A 56 -6.39 6.10 -5.89
C VAL A 56 -5.42 5.51 -6.93
N TRP A 57 -5.92 5.09 -8.09
CA TRP A 57 -5.07 4.58 -9.16
C TRP A 57 -4.17 5.65 -9.79
N GLY A 58 -4.67 6.90 -9.91
CA GLY A 58 -3.87 8.04 -10.35
C GLY A 58 -2.71 8.32 -9.39
N LEU A 59 -2.98 8.34 -8.08
CA LEU A 59 -1.95 8.50 -7.05
C LEU A 59 -0.96 7.34 -7.06
N ALA A 60 -1.41 6.10 -7.25
CA ALA A 60 -0.54 4.94 -7.36
C ALA A 60 0.41 5.07 -8.56
N LEU A 61 -0.12 5.47 -9.72
CA LEU A 61 0.70 5.67 -10.93
C LEU A 61 1.71 6.81 -10.74
N ILE A 62 1.29 7.92 -10.13
CA ILE A 62 2.19 9.03 -9.81
C ILE A 62 3.30 8.58 -8.86
N GLY A 63 2.96 7.82 -7.81
CA GLY A 63 3.93 7.26 -6.87
C GLY A 63 4.95 6.34 -7.55
N ILE A 64 4.48 5.46 -8.43
CA ILE A 64 5.34 4.59 -9.26
C ILE A 64 6.27 5.43 -10.15
N LEU A 65 5.74 6.42 -10.86
CA LEU A 65 6.56 7.29 -11.73
C LEU A 65 7.60 8.10 -10.93
N GLN A 66 7.28 8.48 -9.70
CA GLN A 66 8.20 9.21 -8.83
C GLN A 66 9.32 8.35 -8.26
N GLU A 67 9.08 7.07 -7.97
CA GLU A 67 10.11 6.15 -7.48
C GLU A 67 11.21 5.88 -8.55
N ILE A 68 10.97 6.27 -9.80
CA ILE A 68 11.99 6.29 -10.87
C ILE A 68 13.06 7.36 -10.58
N LYS A 69 12.70 8.48 -9.92
CA LYS A 69 13.59 9.61 -9.60
C LYS A 69 14.66 9.25 -8.55
N PRO A 70 15.71 10.09 -8.38
CA PRO A 70 16.76 9.88 -7.38
C PRO A 70 16.21 9.75 -5.95
N ARG A 71 16.83 8.86 -5.19
CA ARG A 71 16.32 8.29 -3.93
C ARG A 71 16.08 9.30 -2.80
N SER A 72 16.77 10.44 -2.78
CA SER A 72 16.62 11.42 -1.67
C SER A 72 15.34 12.25 -1.79
N GLU A 73 14.98 12.69 -3.00
CA GLU A 73 13.77 13.49 -3.23
C GLU A 73 12.51 12.63 -3.30
N ALA A 74 12.62 11.42 -3.87
CA ALA A 74 11.50 10.50 -3.99
C ALA A 74 10.97 10.03 -2.62
N ARG A 75 11.83 9.90 -1.61
CA ARG A 75 11.43 9.32 -0.31
C ARG A 75 10.35 10.11 0.41
N ILE A 76 10.49 11.44 0.52
CA ILE A 76 9.50 12.29 1.20
C ILE A 76 8.20 12.29 0.41
N MET A 77 8.30 12.37 -0.91
CA MET A 77 7.13 12.41 -1.79
C MET A 77 6.35 11.09 -1.75
N SER A 78 7.04 9.94 -1.72
CA SER A 78 6.43 8.62 -1.57
C SER A 78 5.69 8.48 -0.23
N ILE A 79 6.25 8.99 0.87
CA ILE A 79 5.56 9.03 2.18
C ILE A 79 4.27 9.84 2.10
N VAL A 80 4.32 11.02 1.47
CA VAL A 80 3.14 11.89 1.30
C VAL A 80 2.09 11.19 0.45
N ILE A 81 2.47 10.55 -0.66
CA ILE A 81 1.52 9.81 -1.52
C ILE A 81 0.91 8.63 -0.77
N TYR A 82 1.69 7.86 0.00
CA TYR A 82 1.14 6.78 0.82
C TYR A 82 0.15 7.28 1.86
N ALA A 83 0.47 8.38 2.55
CA ALA A 83 -0.43 8.98 3.52
C ALA A 83 -1.72 9.46 2.85
N LEU A 84 -1.62 10.15 1.70
CA LEU A 84 -2.78 10.60 0.93
C LEU A 84 -3.64 9.44 0.46
N MET A 85 -3.04 8.39 -0.10
CA MET A 85 -3.75 7.19 -0.54
C MET A 85 -4.41 6.45 0.62
N GLY A 86 -3.82 6.45 1.81
CA GLY A 86 -4.42 5.85 3.00
C GLY A 86 -5.59 6.68 3.56
N TRP A 87 -5.46 8.00 3.52
CA TRP A 87 -6.43 8.92 4.13
C TRP A 87 -7.59 9.27 3.20
N ILE A 88 -7.47 9.07 1.90
CA ILE A 88 -8.54 9.39 0.95
C ILE A 88 -9.82 8.58 1.21
N VAL A 89 -9.72 7.41 1.84
CA VAL A 89 -10.89 6.63 2.27
C VAL A 89 -11.73 7.37 3.30
N LEU A 90 -11.14 8.32 4.07
CA LEU A 90 -11.86 9.12 5.03
C LEU A 90 -12.86 10.06 4.36
N VAL A 91 -12.58 10.52 3.14
CA VAL A 91 -13.51 11.31 2.33
C VAL A 91 -14.74 10.47 1.95
N ALA A 92 -14.53 9.16 1.76
CA ALA A 92 -15.55 8.19 1.42
C ALA A 92 -16.22 7.54 2.65
N VAL A 93 -15.94 7.99 3.88
CA VAL A 93 -16.43 7.37 5.12
C VAL A 93 -17.94 7.21 5.15
N LYS A 94 -18.68 8.27 4.81
CA LYS A 94 -20.15 8.24 4.87
C LYS A 94 -20.75 7.17 3.93
N PRO A 95 -20.40 7.15 2.63
CA PRO A 95 -20.88 6.09 1.75
C PRO A 95 -20.29 4.72 2.09
N LEU A 96 -19.05 4.62 2.60
CA LEU A 96 -18.49 3.34 3.07
C LEU A 96 -19.30 2.76 4.22
N ILE A 97 -19.57 3.53 5.28
CA ILE A 97 -20.33 3.05 6.44
C ILE A 97 -21.75 2.66 6.04
N ALA A 98 -22.37 3.43 5.14
CA ALA A 98 -23.70 3.12 4.63
C ALA A 98 -23.73 1.79 3.84
N ALA A 99 -22.65 1.44 3.14
CA ALA A 99 -22.60 0.27 2.28
C ALA A 99 -22.00 -0.99 2.96
N LEU A 100 -21.00 -0.84 3.84
CA LEU A 100 -20.34 -1.94 4.59
C LEU A 100 -20.91 -2.17 5.99
N GLY A 101 -21.69 -1.22 6.51
CA GLY A 101 -22.03 -1.17 7.92
C GLY A 101 -20.84 -0.77 8.82
N THR A 102 -21.14 -0.41 10.06
CA THR A 102 -20.16 0.09 11.03
C THR A 102 -19.07 -0.94 11.35
N ALA A 103 -19.40 -2.23 11.34
CA ALA A 103 -18.44 -3.31 11.62
C ALA A 103 -17.37 -3.44 10.53
N GLY A 104 -17.75 -3.46 9.24
CA GLY A 104 -16.80 -3.50 8.13
C GLY A 104 -15.93 -2.25 8.07
N PHE A 105 -16.50 -1.08 8.41
CA PHE A 105 -15.73 0.16 8.52
C PHE A 105 -14.70 0.14 9.66
N ILE A 106 -15.00 -0.48 10.82
CA ILE A 106 -14.03 -0.59 11.92
C ILE A 106 -12.81 -1.43 11.51
N TRP A 107 -13.02 -2.53 10.78
CA TRP A 107 -11.91 -3.34 10.24
C TRP A 107 -11.05 -2.55 9.25
N LEU A 108 -11.69 -1.79 8.37
CA LEU A 108 -11.00 -0.93 7.40
C LEU A 108 -10.25 0.22 8.09
N ALA A 109 -10.87 0.85 9.09
CA ALA A 109 -10.23 1.89 9.90
C ALA A 109 -9.05 1.33 10.70
N GLY A 110 -9.17 0.12 11.26
CA GLY A 110 -8.08 -0.58 11.93
C GLY A 110 -6.89 -0.85 11.00
N GLY A 111 -7.16 -1.29 9.76
CA GLY A 111 -6.15 -1.42 8.71
C GLY A 111 -5.48 -0.08 8.37
N GLY A 112 -6.26 1.01 8.23
CA GLY A 112 -5.73 2.36 8.01
C GLY A 112 -4.84 2.88 9.13
N VAL A 113 -5.18 2.59 10.40
CA VAL A 113 -4.35 2.94 11.56
C VAL A 113 -3.03 2.17 11.54
N LEU A 114 -3.07 0.86 11.28
CA LEU A 114 -1.86 0.03 11.14
C LEU A 114 -0.94 0.56 10.03
N TYR A 115 -1.50 0.97 8.88
CA TYR A 115 -0.73 1.59 7.80
C TYR A 115 -0.11 2.94 8.21
N THR A 116 -0.87 3.78 8.91
CA THR A 116 -0.38 5.09 9.37
C THR A 116 0.77 4.93 10.37
N VAL A 117 0.67 3.97 11.29
CA VAL A 117 1.75 3.62 12.22
C VAL A 117 2.95 3.04 11.46
N GLY A 118 2.71 2.18 10.46
CA GLY A 118 3.76 1.66 9.59
C GLY A 118 4.53 2.77 8.86
N ILE A 119 3.86 3.81 8.36
CA ILE A 119 4.51 4.96 7.71
C ILE A 119 5.50 5.67 8.63
N LEU A 120 5.23 5.75 9.94
CA LEU A 120 6.17 6.32 10.90
C LEU A 120 7.48 5.51 10.93
N PHE A 121 7.39 4.18 11.01
CA PHE A 121 8.57 3.31 10.97
C PHE A 121 9.32 3.40 9.64
N PHE A 122 8.61 3.59 8.52
CA PHE A 122 9.22 3.84 7.22
C PHE A 122 9.97 5.18 7.14
N ALA A 123 9.42 6.24 7.75
CA ALA A 123 10.10 7.53 7.85
C ALA A 123 11.42 7.43 8.66
N TYR A 124 11.44 6.56 9.67
CA TYR A 124 12.62 6.27 10.51
C TYR A 124 13.57 5.18 9.95
N ASP A 125 13.42 4.76 8.68
CA ASP A 125 14.25 3.72 8.01
C ASP A 125 15.74 4.12 7.77
N GLN A 126 16.35 4.89 8.67
CA GLN A 126 17.81 5.08 8.72
C GLN A 126 18.53 3.98 9.51
N ILE A 127 17.80 3.10 10.21
CA ILE A 127 18.36 2.05 11.07
C ILE A 127 18.17 0.67 10.40
N ARG A 128 19.28 -0.06 10.21
CA ARG A 128 19.30 -1.44 9.73
C ARG A 128 18.34 -2.26 10.61
N HIS A 129 17.32 -2.89 10.00
CA HIS A 129 16.20 -3.68 10.58
C HIS A 129 14.81 -3.00 10.64
N PHE A 130 14.69 -1.67 10.54
CA PHE A 130 13.38 -1.00 10.57
C PHE A 130 12.51 -1.31 9.35
N HIS A 131 13.13 -1.54 8.19
CA HIS A 131 12.47 -2.03 6.98
C HIS A 131 11.65 -3.31 7.19
N GLY A 132 12.13 -4.24 8.01
CA GLY A 132 11.42 -5.51 8.29
C GLY A 132 10.19 -5.30 9.18
N ILE A 133 10.29 -4.39 10.16
CA ILE A 133 9.16 -4.01 11.03
C ILE A 133 8.08 -3.33 10.21
N TRP A 134 8.47 -2.45 9.29
CA TRP A 134 7.54 -1.81 8.37
C TRP A 134 6.78 -2.84 7.51
N HIS A 135 7.45 -3.86 6.96
CA HIS A 135 6.77 -4.95 6.25
C HIS A 135 5.74 -5.68 7.11
N LEU A 136 6.03 -5.94 8.40
CA LEU A 136 5.07 -6.58 9.31
C LEU A 136 3.80 -5.75 9.48
N PHE A 137 3.92 -4.43 9.62
CA PHE A 137 2.77 -3.52 9.69
C PHE A 137 1.98 -3.51 8.37
N VAL A 138 2.67 -3.52 7.23
CA VAL A 138 2.04 -3.53 5.90
C VAL A 138 1.31 -4.84 5.63
N ILE A 139 1.85 -5.97 6.05
CA ILE A 139 1.23 -7.30 5.97
C ILE A 139 0.04 -7.39 6.94
N GLY A 140 0.17 -6.86 8.16
CA GLY A 140 -0.93 -6.82 9.12
C GLY A 140 -2.10 -5.96 8.62
N GLY A 141 -1.80 -4.79 8.05
CA GLY A 141 -2.78 -3.90 7.45
C GLY A 141 -3.48 -4.52 6.22
N SER A 142 -2.73 -5.17 5.33
CA SER A 142 -3.31 -5.83 4.15
C SER A 142 -4.16 -7.03 4.54
N LEU A 143 -3.76 -7.80 5.57
CA LEU A 143 -4.55 -8.90 6.10
C LEU A 143 -5.89 -8.40 6.66
N MET A 144 -5.89 -7.28 7.39
CA MET A 144 -7.14 -6.68 7.88
C MET A 144 -8.05 -6.21 6.74
N HIS A 145 -7.50 -5.57 5.71
CA HIS A 145 -8.29 -5.21 4.52
C HIS A 145 -8.82 -6.44 3.79
N PHE A 146 -8.02 -7.49 3.66
CA PHE A 146 -8.45 -8.75 3.05
C PHE A 146 -9.61 -9.39 3.82
N VAL A 147 -9.52 -9.45 5.15
CA VAL A 147 -10.61 -9.93 6.02
C VAL A 147 -11.86 -9.05 5.86
N ALA A 148 -11.71 -7.73 5.82
CA ALA A 148 -12.83 -6.83 5.60
C ALA A 148 -13.53 -7.08 4.25
N ILE A 149 -12.76 -7.30 3.18
CA ILE A 149 -13.31 -7.61 1.84
C ILE A 149 -14.01 -8.97 1.85
N CYS A 150 -13.36 -10.02 2.35
CA CYS A 150 -13.91 -11.37 2.33
C CYS A 150 -15.18 -11.55 3.18
N PHE A 151 -15.30 -10.84 4.30
CA PHE A 151 -16.45 -11.01 5.21
C PHE A 151 -17.54 -9.95 5.09
N TYR A 152 -17.24 -8.77 4.51
CA TYR A 152 -18.20 -7.66 4.47
C TYR A 152 -18.44 -7.08 3.05
N VAL A 153 -17.67 -7.47 2.04
CA VAL A 153 -17.87 -7.02 0.64
C VAL A 153 -18.37 -8.16 -0.26
N LEU A 154 -17.89 -9.38 -0.04
CA LEU A 154 -18.27 -10.59 -0.79
C LEU A 154 -19.53 -11.27 -0.24
#